data_AF-A0A0N8SSF1-F1
#
_entry.id   AF-A0A0N8SSF1-F1
#
_cell.length_a   1.000
_cell.length_b   1.000
_cell.length_c   1.000
_cell.angle_alpha   90.00
_cell.angle_beta   90.00
_cell.angle_gamma   90.00
#
_symmetry.space_group_name_H-M   'P 1'
#
loop_
_entity.id
_entity.type
_entity.pdbx_description
1 polymer ?
#
loop_
_entity_poly.entity_id
_entity_poly.type
_entity_poly.pdbx_seq_one_letter_code
_entity_poly.pdbx_strand_id
1 'polypeptide(L)'
;MTSDTPSLLYIHGLNSSALSRKACQLSALMKSLGLADRLQVPELHHHPRQAMLQLEAAIAALGRPLLVGSSLGGYYATHLAQRHGLKAVLINPAVNPHQLFDGFLGVQQNLYTGEQWQLTEDHIRALAELEVPAPQDPQQFQVWLQTGDETLDYRRAEKFYRSCALRIQAGGDHSFQGFAEHMPALLTVAGFAPDLLQKIDLSAL
;
A
#
# COMPACT_ATOMS: atom_id res chain seq x y z
N MET A 1 20.56 19.55 -7.67
CA MET A 1 19.40 18.84 -8.23
C MET A 1 19.73 17.36 -8.14
N THR A 2 19.39 16.68 -7.04
CA THR A 2 19.54 15.23 -7.00
C THR A 2 18.45 14.68 -7.91
N SER A 3 18.84 14.07 -9.03
CA SER A 3 17.92 13.24 -9.79
C SER A 3 17.63 12.02 -8.93
N ASP A 4 16.69 12.14 -8.00
CA ASP A 4 16.25 11.01 -7.18
C ASP A 4 15.74 9.95 -8.16
N THR A 5 16.50 8.88 -8.26
CA THR A 5 16.15 7.78 -9.16
C THR A 5 14.89 7.12 -8.61
N PRO A 6 13.84 6.94 -9.41
CA PRO A 6 12.54 6.49 -8.91
C PRO A 6 12.65 5.13 -8.21
N SER A 7 11.97 5.01 -7.08
CA SER A 7 11.92 3.81 -6.25
C SER A 7 10.54 3.62 -5.64
N LEU A 8 10.25 2.40 -5.20
CA LEU A 8 8.97 1.96 -4.68
C LEU A 8 9.15 1.31 -3.31
N LEU A 9 8.24 1.62 -2.38
CA LEU A 9 8.05 0.88 -1.15
C LEU A 9 6.64 0.29 -1.14
N TYR A 10 6.53 -1.02 -1.30
CA TYR A 10 5.24 -1.72 -1.22
C TYR A 10 4.94 -2.11 0.23
N ILE A 11 3.73 -1.78 0.69
CA ILE A 11 3.27 -1.95 2.06
C ILE A 11 2.04 -2.87 2.03
N HIS A 12 2.21 -4.10 2.52
CA HIS A 12 1.14 -5.10 2.53
C HIS A 12 0.11 -4.85 3.66
N GLY A 13 -1.04 -5.51 3.55
CA GLY A 13 -2.13 -5.42 4.53
C GLY A 13 -1.93 -6.29 5.79
N LEU A 14 -2.92 -6.28 6.67
CA LEU A 14 -3.00 -7.14 7.85
C LEU A 14 -3.01 -8.62 7.45
N ASN A 15 -2.35 -9.48 8.23
CA ASN A 15 -2.29 -10.93 7.98
C ASN A 15 -1.81 -11.31 6.56
N SER A 16 -1.13 -10.38 5.89
CA SER A 16 -0.51 -10.55 4.58
C SER A 16 1.00 -10.66 4.73
N SER A 17 1.73 -10.64 3.61
CA SER A 17 3.19 -10.75 3.59
C SER A 17 3.78 -10.12 2.35
N ALA A 18 5.12 -10.07 2.29
CA ALA A 18 5.86 -9.77 1.08
C ALA A 18 5.60 -10.79 -0.06
N LEU A 19 4.99 -11.94 0.25
CA LEU A 19 4.58 -12.97 -0.70
C LEU A 19 3.14 -12.79 -1.21
N SER A 20 2.48 -11.69 -0.85
CA SER A 20 1.14 -11.39 -1.37
C SER A 20 1.15 -11.34 -2.90
N ARG A 21 0.04 -11.76 -3.54
CA ARG A 21 -0.04 -11.85 -5.01
C ARG A 21 0.39 -10.54 -5.69
N LYS A 22 -0.10 -9.40 -5.20
CA LYS A 22 0.26 -8.07 -5.71
C LYS A 22 1.75 -7.74 -5.50
N ALA A 23 2.31 -8.06 -4.35
CA ALA A 23 3.73 -7.87 -4.07
C ALA A 23 4.60 -8.73 -5.00
N CYS A 24 4.24 -10.00 -5.21
CA CYS A 24 4.92 -10.90 -6.13
C CYS A 24 4.85 -10.42 -7.58
N GLN A 25 3.68 -9.97 -8.05
CA GLN A 25 3.50 -9.42 -9.40
C GLN A 25 4.36 -8.16 -9.61
N LEU A 26 4.34 -7.23 -8.65
CA LEU A 26 5.17 -6.03 -8.71
C LEU A 26 6.66 -6.35 -8.67
N SER A 27 7.07 -7.31 -7.84
CA SER A 27 8.46 -7.75 -7.74
C SER A 27 8.94 -8.44 -9.02
N ALA A 28 8.09 -9.28 -9.62
CA ALA A 28 8.38 -9.94 -10.90
C ALA A 28 8.54 -8.90 -12.03
N LEU A 29 7.66 -7.91 -12.09
CA LEU A 29 7.77 -6.81 -13.05
C LEU A 29 9.05 -5.99 -12.85
N MET A 30 9.32 -5.55 -11.63
CA MET A 30 10.53 -4.76 -11.34
C MET A 30 11.80 -5.54 -11.67
N LYS A 31 11.80 -6.86 -11.44
CA LYS A 31 12.90 -7.75 -11.81
C LYS A 31 13.05 -7.91 -13.33
N SER A 32 11.96 -8.09 -14.08
CA SER A 32 12.03 -8.23 -15.55
C SER A 32 12.54 -6.96 -16.23
N LEU A 33 12.31 -5.80 -15.60
CA LEU A 33 12.82 -4.50 -16.04
C LEU A 33 14.25 -4.20 -15.59
N GLY A 34 14.89 -5.10 -14.81
CA GLY A 34 16.24 -4.89 -14.29
C GLY A 34 16.32 -3.86 -13.15
N LEU A 35 15.22 -3.63 -12.44
CA LEU A 35 15.05 -2.60 -11.41
C LEU A 35 14.71 -3.19 -10.04
N ALA A 36 15.12 -4.42 -9.76
CA ALA A 36 14.82 -5.09 -8.50
C ALA A 36 15.36 -4.33 -7.28
N ASP A 37 16.46 -3.59 -7.43
CA ASP A 37 17.05 -2.71 -6.41
C ASP A 37 16.22 -1.45 -6.12
N ARG A 38 15.23 -1.15 -6.97
CA ARG A 38 14.33 0.02 -6.85
C ARG A 38 13.01 -0.30 -6.17
N LEU A 39 12.81 -1.53 -5.72
CA LEU A 39 11.61 -1.94 -4.98
C LEU A 39 12.02 -2.55 -3.64
N GLN A 40 11.40 -2.08 -2.55
CA GLN A 40 11.40 -2.81 -1.29
C GLN A 40 10.00 -3.27 -0.92
N VAL A 41 9.92 -4.50 -0.43
CA VAL A 41 8.71 -5.16 0.06
C VAL A 41 9.04 -5.78 1.42
N PRO A 42 9.13 -4.99 2.51
CA PRO A 42 9.47 -5.52 3.82
C PRO A 42 8.40 -6.50 4.32
N GLU A 43 8.83 -7.56 5.01
CA GLU A 43 7.94 -8.41 5.79
C GLU A 43 7.60 -7.69 7.10
N LEU A 44 6.40 -7.13 7.18
CA LEU A 44 6.02 -6.27 8.30
C LEU A 44 5.61 -7.10 9.51
N HIS A 45 6.08 -6.69 10.68
CA HIS A 45 5.60 -7.22 11.93
C HIS A 45 4.11 -6.91 12.10
N HIS A 46 3.36 -7.82 12.73
CA HIS A 46 1.92 -7.64 12.99
C HIS A 46 1.59 -6.45 13.90
N HIS A 47 2.59 -5.89 14.59
CA HIS A 47 2.42 -4.82 15.56
C HIS A 47 2.69 -3.46 14.91
N PRO A 48 1.73 -2.51 14.88
CA PRO A 48 1.87 -1.27 14.12
C PRO A 48 3.12 -0.45 14.47
N ARG A 49 3.46 -0.30 15.76
CA ARG A 49 4.68 0.42 16.16
C ARG A 49 5.97 -0.21 15.62
N GLN A 50 6.02 -1.54 15.50
CA GLN A 50 7.20 -2.24 14.96
C GLN A 50 7.21 -2.18 13.43
N ALA A 51 6.05 -2.37 12.78
CA ALA A 51 5.90 -2.14 11.34
C ALA A 51 6.34 -0.73 10.96
N MET A 52 6.03 0.27 11.78
CA MET A 52 6.47 1.64 11.52
C MET A 52 7.99 1.81 11.55
N LEU A 53 8.70 1.16 12.47
CA LEU A 53 10.17 1.19 12.48
C LEU A 53 10.75 0.57 11.20
N GLN A 54 10.17 -0.54 10.74
CA GLN A 54 10.60 -1.20 9.49
C GLN A 54 10.36 -0.31 8.27
N LEU A 55 9.21 0.37 8.22
CA LEU A 55 8.84 1.26 7.11
C LEU A 55 9.68 2.55 7.10
N GLU A 56 9.95 3.14 8.26
CA GLU A 56 10.84 4.30 8.37
C GLU A 56 12.27 3.95 7.91
N ALA A 57 12.78 2.77 8.27
CA ALA A 57 14.08 2.28 7.79
C ALA A 57 14.10 2.08 6.26
N ALA A 58 13.03 1.52 5.70
CA ALA A 58 12.89 1.34 4.25
C ALA A 58 12.83 2.68 3.50
N ILE A 59 12.09 3.67 4.02
CA ILE A 59 12.06 5.02 3.46
C ILE A 59 13.46 5.65 3.50
N ALA A 60 14.15 5.56 4.63
CA ALA A 60 15.51 6.10 4.76
C ALA A 60 16.49 5.47 3.76
N ALA A 61 16.38 4.15 3.51
CA ALA A 61 17.20 3.45 2.53
C ALA A 61 16.89 3.84 1.07
N LEU A 62 15.62 4.10 0.75
CA LEU A 62 15.16 4.44 -0.60
C LEU A 62 15.20 5.95 -0.91
N GLY A 63 15.33 6.79 0.12
CA GLY A 63 15.32 8.26 0.02
C GLY A 63 13.90 8.81 -0.09
N ARG A 64 13.37 8.88 -1.32
CA ARG A 64 12.04 9.45 -1.60
C ARG A 64 11.18 8.51 -2.45
N PRO A 65 10.89 7.28 -1.98
CA PRO A 65 10.11 6.32 -2.74
C PRO A 65 8.66 6.78 -2.94
N LEU A 66 8.03 6.28 -4.01
CA LEU A 66 6.57 6.21 -4.04
C LEU A 66 6.11 5.10 -3.09
N LEU A 67 5.20 5.43 -2.18
CA LEU A 67 4.58 4.45 -1.30
C LEU A 67 3.44 3.74 -2.04
N VAL A 68 3.39 2.41 -1.99
CA VAL A 68 2.31 1.60 -2.58
C VAL A 68 1.67 0.79 -1.47
N GLY A 69 0.54 1.26 -0.95
CA GLY A 69 -0.12 0.65 0.20
C GLY A 69 -1.43 -0.04 -0.16
N SER A 70 -1.62 -1.29 0.26
CA SER A 70 -2.88 -2.02 0.06
C SER A 70 -3.55 -2.35 1.39
N SER A 71 -4.88 -2.19 1.48
CA SER A 71 -5.65 -2.48 2.71
C SER A 71 -5.08 -1.73 3.92
N LEU A 72 -4.70 -2.41 5.01
CA LEU A 72 -4.01 -1.80 6.15
C LEU A 72 -2.70 -1.10 5.76
N GLY A 73 -1.97 -1.63 4.78
CA GLY A 73 -0.76 -0.97 4.26
C GLY A 73 -1.06 0.37 3.61
N GLY A 74 -2.29 0.56 3.10
CA GLY A 74 -2.78 1.86 2.64
C GLY A 74 -2.89 2.88 3.76
N TYR A 75 -3.28 2.46 4.97
CA TYR A 75 -3.33 3.34 6.14
C TYR A 75 -1.93 3.79 6.59
N TYR A 76 -0.96 2.85 6.64
CA TYR A 76 0.44 3.18 6.91
C TYR A 76 1.03 4.10 5.84
N ALA A 77 0.75 3.83 4.55
CA ALA A 77 1.19 4.68 3.45
C ALA A 77 0.64 6.10 3.58
N THR A 78 -0.63 6.28 3.97
CA THR A 78 -1.22 7.60 4.20
C THR A 78 -0.51 8.37 5.31
N HIS A 79 -0.30 7.74 6.46
CA HIS A 79 0.42 8.35 7.57
C HIS A 79 1.84 8.79 7.15
N LEU A 80 2.61 7.88 6.54
CA LEU A 80 3.99 8.14 6.12
C LEU A 80 4.07 9.20 5.02
N ALA A 81 3.16 9.15 4.04
CA ALA A 81 3.13 10.13 2.96
C ALA A 81 2.90 11.54 3.48
N GLN A 82 1.94 11.74 4.40
CA GLN A 82 1.71 13.05 5.00
C GLN A 82 2.87 13.49 5.91
N ARG A 83 3.46 12.57 6.69
CA ARG A 83 4.58 12.85 7.58
C ARG A 83 5.84 13.30 6.82
N HIS A 84 6.15 12.64 5.71
CA HIS A 84 7.42 12.82 4.97
C HIS A 84 7.27 13.64 3.69
N GLY A 85 6.05 14.08 3.36
CA GLY A 85 5.76 14.75 2.08
C GLY A 85 6.07 13.85 0.88
N LEU A 86 5.77 12.55 1.00
CA LEU A 86 5.92 11.57 -0.09
C LEU A 86 4.59 11.42 -0.85
N LYS A 87 4.68 10.88 -2.07
CA LYS A 87 3.50 10.46 -2.83
C LYS A 87 3.11 9.03 -2.46
N ALA A 88 1.84 8.70 -2.64
CA ALA A 88 1.37 7.32 -2.47
C ALA A 88 0.32 6.91 -3.49
N VAL A 89 0.38 5.64 -3.90
CA VAL A 89 -0.71 4.92 -4.55
C VAL A 89 -1.35 3.99 -3.51
N LEU A 90 -2.64 4.18 -3.27
CA LEU A 90 -3.40 3.44 -2.27
C LEU A 90 -4.39 2.50 -2.95
N ILE A 91 -4.37 1.22 -2.59
CA ILE A 91 -5.17 0.17 -3.24
C ILE A 91 -6.15 -0.42 -2.23
N ASN A 92 -7.45 -0.17 -2.41
CA ASN A 92 -8.50 -0.51 -1.45
C ASN A 92 -8.06 -0.19 0.00
N PRO A 93 -7.64 1.06 0.32
CA PRO A 93 -7.04 1.37 1.61
C PRO A 93 -8.07 1.30 2.74
N ALA A 94 -7.63 0.78 3.88
CA ALA A 94 -8.37 0.95 5.12
C ALA A 94 -8.33 2.43 5.55
N VAL A 95 -9.50 2.97 5.92
CA VAL A 95 -9.62 4.30 6.53
C VAL A 95 -9.99 4.13 7.99
N ASN A 96 -9.17 4.70 8.87
CA ASN A 96 -9.32 4.61 10.32
C ASN A 96 -9.59 3.17 10.80
N PRO A 97 -8.69 2.21 10.49
CA PRO A 97 -8.89 0.81 10.80
C PRO A 97 -9.05 0.56 12.31
N HIS A 98 -8.49 1.40 13.18
CA HIS A 98 -8.67 1.32 14.63
C HIS A 98 -10.14 1.43 15.06
N GLN A 99 -11.02 2.02 14.23
CA GLN A 99 -12.47 2.15 14.48
C GLN A 99 -13.27 0.95 13.94
N LEU A 100 -12.61 0.00 13.28
CA LEU A 100 -13.24 -1.16 12.65
C LEU A 100 -13.10 -2.45 13.47
N PHE A 101 -12.28 -2.44 14.53
CA PHE A 101 -11.94 -3.65 15.28
C PHE A 101 -12.92 -4.01 16.40
N ASP A 102 -14.12 -3.42 16.44
CA ASP A 102 -15.14 -3.76 17.44
C ASP A 102 -15.48 -5.26 17.35
N GLY A 103 -15.02 -6.04 18.33
CA GLY A 103 -15.24 -7.48 18.43
C GLY A 103 -14.20 -8.39 17.76
N PHE A 104 -13.11 -7.85 17.20
CA PHE A 104 -12.09 -8.63 16.49
C PHE A 104 -10.85 -9.00 17.34
N LEU A 105 -10.82 -8.60 18.62
CA LEU A 105 -9.78 -9.03 19.55
C LEU A 105 -9.72 -10.56 19.62
N GLY A 106 -8.53 -11.12 19.60
CA GLY A 106 -8.38 -12.57 19.54
C GLY A 106 -7.16 -13.01 18.74
N VAL A 107 -7.06 -14.32 18.59
CA VAL A 107 -6.04 -14.96 17.76
C VAL A 107 -6.31 -14.60 16.31
N GLN A 108 -5.26 -14.10 15.67
CA GLN A 108 -5.16 -13.82 14.25
C GLN A 108 -4.17 -14.80 13.63
N GLN A 109 -4.25 -14.98 12.32
CA GLN A 109 -3.33 -15.84 11.58
C GLN A 109 -2.86 -15.15 10.31
N ASN A 110 -1.54 -15.14 10.08
CA ASN A 110 -0.98 -14.72 8.81
C ASN A 110 -1.32 -15.76 7.73
N LEU A 111 -1.94 -15.33 6.63
CA LEU A 111 -2.46 -16.21 5.58
C LEU A 111 -1.37 -16.86 4.72
N TYR A 112 -0.13 -16.36 4.79
CA TYR A 112 1.00 -16.83 3.99
C TYR A 112 2.00 -17.65 4.80
N THR A 113 2.27 -17.24 6.04
CA THR A 113 3.24 -17.95 6.90
C THR A 113 2.56 -18.96 7.83
N GLY A 114 1.25 -18.83 8.05
CA GLY A 114 0.49 -19.62 9.03
C GLY A 114 0.74 -19.21 10.49
N GLU A 115 1.61 -18.24 10.74
CA GLU A 115 1.94 -17.72 12.07
C GLU A 115 0.69 -17.18 12.76
N GLN A 116 0.47 -17.62 14.00
CA GLN A 116 -0.61 -17.11 14.85
C GLN A 116 -0.07 -16.02 15.77
N TRP A 117 -0.86 -14.96 15.94
CA TRP A 117 -0.54 -13.85 16.83
C TRP A 117 -1.82 -13.32 17.48
N GLN A 118 -1.68 -12.57 18.57
CA GLN A 118 -2.82 -12.07 19.33
C GLN A 118 -3.06 -10.59 19.02
N LEU A 119 -4.24 -10.27 18.48
CA LEU A 119 -4.71 -8.89 18.39
C LEU A 119 -5.18 -8.42 19.76
N THR A 120 -4.60 -7.32 20.24
CA THR A 120 -4.86 -6.73 21.56
C THR A 120 -5.29 -5.28 21.42
N GLU A 121 -5.82 -4.71 22.50
CA GLU A 121 -6.11 -3.27 22.59
C GLU A 121 -4.88 -2.39 22.33
N ASP A 122 -3.67 -2.86 22.68
CA ASP A 122 -2.45 -2.10 22.40
C ASP A 122 -2.19 -1.98 20.88
N HIS A 123 -2.54 -3.00 20.10
CA HIS A 123 -2.47 -2.91 18.63
C HIS A 123 -3.46 -1.86 18.10
N ILE A 124 -4.68 -1.83 18.65
CA ILE A 124 -5.69 -0.84 18.25
C ILE A 124 -5.24 0.57 18.61
N ARG A 125 -4.69 0.76 19.82
CA ARG A 125 -4.12 2.04 20.27
C ARG A 125 -2.96 2.47 19.38
N ALA A 126 -2.05 1.55 19.06
CA ALA A 126 -0.94 1.80 18.15
C ALA A 126 -1.41 2.19 16.75
N LEU A 127 -2.53 1.65 16.25
CA LEU A 127 -3.13 2.12 15.00
C LEU A 127 -3.73 3.52 15.17
N ALA A 128 -4.43 3.80 16.25
CA ALA A 128 -5.03 5.11 16.50
C ALA A 128 -3.99 6.24 16.59
N GLU A 129 -2.79 5.96 17.10
CA GLU A 129 -1.65 6.88 17.11
C GLU A 129 -1.22 7.36 15.71
N LEU A 130 -1.57 6.61 14.66
CA LEU A 130 -1.20 6.91 13.27
C LEU A 130 -2.29 7.70 12.52
N GLU A 131 -3.43 7.99 13.15
CA GLU A 131 -4.51 8.72 12.50
C GLU A 131 -4.08 10.12 12.07
N VAL A 132 -4.48 10.47 10.85
CA VAL A 132 -4.16 11.73 10.19
C VAL A 132 -5.42 12.27 9.52
N PRO A 133 -5.56 13.61 9.40
CA PRO A 133 -6.71 14.19 8.73
C PRO A 133 -6.73 13.82 7.25
N ALA A 134 -7.93 13.77 6.68
CA ALA A 134 -8.16 13.56 5.25
C ALA A 134 -7.20 14.42 4.39
N PRO A 135 -6.41 13.82 3.48
CA PRO A 135 -5.50 14.58 2.65
C PRO A 135 -6.21 15.60 1.77
N GLN A 136 -5.56 16.75 1.57
CA GLN A 136 -6.11 17.87 0.79
C GLN A 136 -5.35 18.12 -0.52
N ASP A 137 -4.18 17.49 -0.71
CA ASP A 137 -3.38 17.65 -1.93
C ASP A 137 -3.75 16.57 -2.97
N PRO A 138 -4.35 16.95 -4.11
CA PRO A 138 -4.73 16.02 -5.17
C PRO A 138 -3.55 15.32 -5.84
N GLN A 139 -2.34 15.88 -5.74
CA GLN A 139 -1.14 15.31 -6.37
C GLN A 139 -0.37 14.36 -5.45
N GLN A 140 -0.68 14.35 -4.15
CA GLN A 140 0.00 13.52 -3.17
C GLN A 140 -0.48 12.06 -3.21
N PHE A 141 -1.78 11.86 -3.43
CA PHE A 141 -2.40 10.54 -3.37
C PHE A 141 -3.14 10.20 -4.65
N GLN A 142 -2.88 8.99 -5.15
CA GLN A 142 -3.75 8.32 -6.10
C GLN A 142 -4.40 7.11 -5.42
N VAL A 143 -5.73 7.05 -5.44
CA VAL A 143 -6.48 6.03 -4.69
C VAL A 143 -7.26 5.17 -5.66
N TRP A 144 -7.01 3.88 -5.64
CA TRP A 144 -7.63 2.89 -6.50
C TRP A 144 -8.60 2.06 -5.67
N LEU A 145 -9.85 2.08 -6.08
CA LEU A 145 -10.96 1.43 -5.37
C LEU A 145 -11.69 0.49 -6.33
N GLN A 146 -12.10 -0.66 -5.82
CA GLN A 146 -13.03 -1.55 -6.48
C GLN A 146 -14.33 -1.62 -5.66
N THR A 147 -15.47 -1.38 -6.30
CA THR A 147 -16.75 -1.27 -5.57
C THR A 147 -17.25 -2.62 -5.03
N GLY A 148 -16.69 -3.72 -5.53
CA GLY A 148 -16.96 -5.09 -5.09
C GLY A 148 -16.16 -5.52 -3.87
N ASP A 149 -15.34 -4.65 -3.27
CA ASP A 149 -14.62 -4.93 -2.03
C ASP A 149 -15.59 -5.35 -0.91
N GLU A 150 -15.50 -6.62 -0.56
CA GLU A 150 -16.33 -7.29 0.44
C GLU A 150 -15.81 -7.12 1.87
N THR A 151 -14.58 -6.63 2.03
CA THR A 151 -13.92 -6.44 3.32
C THR A 151 -14.07 -5.00 3.81
N LEU A 152 -13.94 -4.02 2.90
CA LEU A 152 -14.00 -2.60 3.21
C LEU A 152 -15.06 -1.90 2.36
N ASP A 153 -15.96 -1.15 3.00
CA ASP A 153 -16.89 -0.28 2.27
C ASP A 153 -16.10 0.84 1.56
N TYR A 154 -15.94 0.71 0.24
CA TYR A 154 -15.18 1.64 -0.59
C TYR A 154 -15.60 3.10 -0.41
N ARG A 155 -16.87 3.36 -0.07
CA ARG A 155 -17.42 4.72 0.12
C ARG A 155 -16.72 5.46 1.25
N ARG A 156 -16.18 4.75 2.24
CA ARG A 156 -15.39 5.35 3.31
C ARG A 156 -14.09 5.93 2.76
N ALA A 157 -13.39 5.17 1.92
CA ALA A 157 -12.19 5.64 1.25
C ALA A 157 -12.50 6.77 0.26
N GLU A 158 -13.53 6.61 -0.56
CA GLU A 158 -14.00 7.66 -1.48
C GLU A 158 -14.25 9.00 -0.75
N LYS A 159 -14.98 8.96 0.37
CA LYS A 159 -15.28 10.18 1.16
C LYS A 159 -14.04 10.77 1.83
N PHE A 160 -13.17 9.93 2.37
CA PHE A 160 -11.96 10.36 3.07
C PHE A 160 -10.96 11.00 2.11
N TYR A 161 -10.75 10.39 0.94
CA TYR A 161 -9.82 10.85 -0.09
C TYR A 161 -10.51 11.68 -1.19
N ARG A 162 -11.66 12.31 -0.92
CA ARG A 162 -12.45 13.08 -1.91
C ARG A 162 -11.70 14.23 -2.61
N SER A 163 -10.65 14.74 -1.97
CA SER A 163 -9.79 15.81 -2.52
C SER A 163 -8.59 15.25 -3.30
N CYS A 164 -8.48 13.92 -3.42
CA CYS A 164 -7.37 13.21 -4.07
C CYS A 164 -7.77 12.65 -5.45
N ALA A 165 -6.79 12.13 -6.19
CA ALA A 165 -7.08 11.44 -7.45
C ALA A 165 -7.71 10.05 -7.19
N LEU A 166 -9.03 9.97 -7.27
CA LEU A 166 -9.80 8.73 -7.11
C LEU A 166 -9.97 8.00 -8.46
N ARG A 167 -9.64 6.70 -8.48
CA ARG A 167 -9.95 5.76 -9.57
C ARG A 167 -10.83 4.65 -9.03
N ILE A 168 -12.12 4.74 -9.33
CA ILE A 168 -13.13 3.78 -8.85
C ILE A 168 -13.53 2.86 -10.01
N GLN A 169 -13.38 1.55 -9.82
CA GLN A 169 -13.78 0.53 -10.78
C GLN A 169 -14.99 -0.24 -10.25
N ALA A 170 -15.99 -0.42 -11.11
CA ALA A 170 -17.16 -1.23 -10.77
C ALA A 170 -16.78 -2.72 -10.66
N GLY A 171 -17.31 -3.41 -9.66
CA GLY A 171 -17.02 -4.83 -9.39
C GLY A 171 -15.65 -5.02 -8.73
N GLY A 172 -14.99 -6.14 -9.01
CA GLY A 172 -13.73 -6.52 -8.38
C GLY A 172 -13.92 -7.14 -6.99
N ASP A 173 -12.89 -7.08 -6.17
CA ASP A 173 -12.87 -7.59 -4.79
C ASP A 173 -11.81 -6.87 -3.94
N HIS A 174 -11.69 -7.23 -2.65
CA HIS A 174 -10.69 -6.64 -1.76
C HIS A 174 -9.25 -6.86 -2.23
N SER A 175 -8.98 -7.97 -2.94
CA SER A 175 -7.65 -8.30 -3.45
C SER A 175 -7.19 -7.36 -4.58
N PHE A 176 -8.12 -6.58 -5.15
CA PHE A 176 -7.95 -5.69 -6.29
C PHE A 176 -7.63 -6.47 -7.58
N GLN A 177 -8.70 -6.95 -8.22
CA GLN A 177 -8.61 -7.70 -9.47
C GLN A 177 -7.95 -6.86 -10.57
N GLY A 178 -7.14 -7.51 -11.42
CA GLY A 178 -6.47 -6.81 -12.52
C GLY A 178 -5.32 -5.89 -12.10
N PHE A 179 -4.78 -6.05 -10.90
CA PHE A 179 -3.66 -5.22 -10.40
C PHE A 179 -2.50 -5.11 -11.40
N ALA A 180 -2.17 -6.20 -12.10
CA ALA A 180 -1.08 -6.22 -13.08
C ALA A 180 -1.29 -5.21 -14.22
N GLU A 181 -2.53 -5.06 -14.71
CA GLU A 181 -2.87 -4.09 -15.77
C GLU A 181 -2.69 -2.64 -15.32
N HIS A 182 -2.65 -2.39 -14.01
CA HIS A 182 -2.46 -1.06 -13.44
C HIS A 182 -1.00 -0.72 -13.13
N MET A 183 -0.08 -1.69 -13.14
CA MET A 183 1.33 -1.43 -12.80
C MET A 183 2.04 -0.41 -13.71
N PRO A 184 1.77 -0.31 -15.03
CA PRO A 184 2.33 0.78 -15.85
C PRO A 184 1.94 2.18 -15.35
N ALA A 185 0.70 2.35 -14.89
CA ALA A 185 0.23 3.60 -14.30
C ALA A 185 0.93 3.89 -12.96
N LEU A 186 1.12 2.86 -12.12
CA LEU A 186 1.89 2.97 -10.88
C LEU A 186 3.33 3.46 -11.14
N LEU A 187 4.02 2.84 -12.11
CA LEU A 187 5.39 3.23 -12.46
C LEU A 187 5.46 4.63 -13.07
N THR A 188 4.41 5.06 -13.78
CA THR A 188 4.30 6.44 -14.27
C THR A 188 4.23 7.44 -13.11
N VAL A 189 3.42 7.15 -12.08
CA VAL A 189 3.29 7.99 -10.88
C VAL A 189 4.60 8.07 -10.10
N ALA A 190 5.37 6.97 -10.06
CA ALA A 190 6.69 6.92 -9.44
C ALA A 190 7.77 7.68 -10.23
N GLY A 191 7.52 8.04 -11.49
CA GLY A 191 8.45 8.78 -12.33
C GLY A 191 9.42 7.92 -13.13
N PHE A 192 9.11 6.64 -13.36
CA PHE A 192 9.90 5.81 -14.28
C PHE A 192 9.74 6.31 -15.73
N ALA A 193 10.82 6.18 -16.52
CA ALA A 193 10.87 6.70 -17.88
C ALA A 193 9.83 6.03 -18.81
N PRO A 194 9.18 6.76 -19.73
CA PRO A 194 8.20 6.20 -20.65
C PRO A 194 8.70 5.02 -21.50
N ASP A 195 9.97 5.04 -21.91
CA ASP A 195 10.59 3.96 -22.69
C ASP A 195 10.65 2.63 -21.93
N LEU A 196 10.69 2.68 -20.59
CA LEU A 196 10.61 1.50 -19.75
C LEU A 196 9.19 0.92 -19.75
N LEU A 197 8.17 1.79 -19.74
CA LEU A 197 6.76 1.40 -19.73
C LEU A 197 6.35 0.69 -21.02
N GLN A 198 6.96 1.07 -22.15
CA GLN A 198 6.75 0.40 -23.45
C GLN A 198 7.30 -1.03 -23.49
N LYS A 199 8.24 -1.38 -22.60
CA LYS A 199 8.84 -2.72 -22.50
C LYS A 199 8.06 -3.65 -21.58
N ILE A 200 7.00 -3.16 -20.93
CA ILE A 200 6.20 -3.96 -20.01
C ILE A 200 5.37 -4.96 -20.82
N ASP A 201 5.71 -6.24 -20.69
CA ASP A 201 4.88 -7.34 -21.16
C ASP A 201 4.08 -7.90 -19.98
N LEU A 202 2.78 -7.62 -19.97
CA LEU A 202 1.86 -8.08 -18.92
C LEU A 202 1.44 -9.55 -19.09
N SER A 203 1.70 -10.17 -20.25
CA SER A 203 1.28 -11.56 -20.50
C SER A 203 2.06 -12.59 -19.68
N ALA A 204 3.17 -12.17 -19.05
CA ALA A 204 4.07 -13.02 -18.27
C ALA A 204 3.84 -12.94 -16.74
N LEU A 205 2.78 -12.28 -16.26
CA LEU A 205 2.54 -11.92 -14.85
C LEU A 205 1.26 -12.51 -14.23
#